data_AF-A0AAD9B2D2-F1
#
_entry.id   AF-A0AAD9B2D2-F1
#
_cell.length_a   1.000
_cell.length_b   1.000
_cell.length_c   1.000
_cell.angle_alpha   90.00
_cell.angle_beta   90.00
_cell.angle_gamma   90.00
#
_symmetry.space_group_name_H-M   'P 1'
#
loop_
_entity.id
_entity.type
_entity.pdbx_description
1 polymer ?
#
loop_
_entity_poly.entity_id
_entity_poly.type
_entity_poly.pdbx_seq_one_letter_code
_entity_poly.pdbx_strand_id
1 'polypeptide(L)'
;MSDIYKQADQVLVWLGPSTYETKVLMESLGKLQRSVSKPADWTNTDLLSRQWLEVEQKNHLDYAALTDIQRCGLTSLLHQPWFNRIWIIQEVANARAATICCGQHSIRSHAFAVAPGLLGLDLDPHRQAVLDLMPSPSRKANTQKKHLHTLLRSFRQSQATDPRDMVYALLGISDLGSDIVPDYNKPEVQVVHELQSLLFFGAEFARNLGQFAAMRHFLLELPTLTDNAFKTLIVRGRLDEVEELLRRGETFCITEMTASLAIVEAGGMMRKLLELNHPNLTFSLDCFDYMFNWCSTETASLILNRAGEELRIITSGMAFAMSGGSEETEERGGISALMTTWARTRTISVTQKAFETFAGMGNMTVVRRILEPADKSYRVTVDMLGIMQREASNAVKRREILECLLTQNDGIITVDDDAIVWIIGIADEKVAGFLLRHISSQSTPLITADLVDDVSFQMVLNDEWEHITGQEMAEKITKTVLDWDQRGILKFTPP
;
A
#
# COMPACT_ATOMS: atom_id res chain seq x y z
N MET A 1 -13.05 12.59 37.41
CA MET A 1 -13.20 11.16 37.04
C MET A 1 -11.86 10.43 37.04
N SER A 2 -10.87 10.84 36.25
CA SER A 2 -9.54 10.19 36.20
C SER A 2 -8.91 9.94 37.59
N ASP A 3 -8.90 10.93 38.48
CA ASP A 3 -8.28 10.79 39.81
C ASP A 3 -8.95 9.73 40.69
N ILE A 4 -10.26 9.52 40.53
CA ILE A 4 -11.02 8.53 41.32
C ILE A 4 -10.48 7.12 41.00
N TYR A 5 -10.33 6.79 39.72
CA TYR A 5 -9.85 5.46 39.30
C TYR A 5 -8.35 5.26 39.53
N LYS A 6 -7.54 6.33 39.47
CA LYS A 6 -6.11 6.26 39.82
C LYS A 6 -5.87 5.98 41.30
N GLN A 7 -6.78 6.46 42.15
CA GLN A 7 -6.70 6.27 43.61
C GLN A 7 -7.34 4.96 44.06
N ALA A 8 -8.22 4.36 43.25
CA ALA A 8 -8.82 3.07 43.55
C ALA A 8 -7.79 1.93 43.53
N ASP A 9 -7.85 1.06 44.54
CA ASP A 9 -7.01 -0.14 44.60
C ASP A 9 -7.40 -1.17 43.53
N GLN A 10 -8.69 -1.26 43.23
CA GLN A 10 -9.24 -2.19 42.26
C GLN A 10 -10.55 -1.67 41.67
N VAL A 11 -10.74 -1.89 40.37
CA VAL A 11 -12.00 -1.62 39.66
C VAL A 11 -12.73 -2.95 39.40
N LEU A 12 -13.98 -3.03 39.84
CA LEU A 12 -14.84 -4.18 39.59
C LEU A 12 -15.77 -3.88 38.41
N VAL A 13 -15.62 -4.64 37.33
CA VAL A 13 -16.45 -4.53 36.13
C VAL A 13 -17.53 -5.60 36.18
N TRP A 14 -18.76 -5.20 36.50
CA TRP A 14 -19.91 -6.09 36.55
C TRP A 14 -20.62 -6.18 35.19
N LEU A 15 -20.61 -7.36 34.58
CA LEU A 15 -21.18 -7.62 33.25
C LEU A 15 -22.57 -8.28 33.29
N GLY A 16 -23.20 -8.37 34.46
CA GLY A 16 -24.54 -8.92 34.62
C GLY A 16 -24.60 -10.36 35.13
N PRO A 17 -25.80 -10.97 35.13
CA PRO A 17 -26.00 -12.35 35.58
C PRO A 17 -25.34 -13.35 34.61
N SER A 18 -24.96 -14.53 35.13
CA SER A 18 -24.36 -15.59 34.34
C SER A 18 -25.41 -16.40 33.59
N THR A 19 -25.19 -16.61 32.29
CA THR A 19 -25.78 -17.68 31.47
C THR A 19 -24.96 -18.97 31.59
N TYR A 20 -25.42 -20.04 30.95
CA TYR A 20 -24.65 -21.29 30.88
C TYR A 20 -23.30 -21.08 30.15
N GLU A 21 -23.30 -20.42 29.01
CA GLU A 21 -22.12 -20.19 28.16
C GLU A 21 -21.10 -19.28 28.86
N THR A 22 -21.57 -18.18 29.44
CA THR A 22 -20.72 -17.24 30.18
C THR A 22 -20.15 -17.88 31.44
N LYS A 23 -20.91 -18.74 32.12
CA LYS A 23 -20.40 -19.53 33.24
C LYS A 23 -19.27 -20.47 32.82
N VAL A 24 -19.47 -21.27 31.76
CA VAL A 24 -18.45 -22.20 31.24
C VAL A 24 -17.16 -21.45 30.87
N LEU A 25 -17.29 -20.32 30.17
CA LEU A 25 -16.15 -19.47 29.82
C LEU A 25 -15.41 -18.96 31.08
N MET A 26 -16.15 -18.37 32.02
CA MET A 26 -15.55 -17.75 33.23
C MET A 26 -14.88 -18.81 34.12
N GLU A 27 -15.41 -20.04 34.18
CA GLU A 27 -14.77 -21.15 34.87
C GLU A 27 -13.47 -21.59 34.19
N SER A 28 -13.45 -21.70 32.85
CA SER A 28 -12.24 -22.02 32.09
C SER A 28 -11.17 -20.94 32.21
N LEU A 29 -11.52 -19.66 32.08
CA LEU A 29 -10.60 -18.55 32.30
C LEU A 29 -10.11 -18.50 33.74
N GLY A 30 -10.97 -18.84 34.70
CA GLY A 30 -10.58 -18.99 36.11
C GLY A 30 -9.57 -20.12 36.34
N LYS A 31 -9.69 -21.24 35.62
CA LYS A 31 -8.69 -22.34 35.64
C LYS A 31 -7.38 -21.88 35.01
N LEU A 32 -7.41 -21.22 33.85
CA LEU A 32 -6.22 -20.66 33.19
C LEU A 32 -5.48 -19.67 34.10
N GLN A 33 -6.22 -18.77 34.75
CA GLN A 33 -5.62 -17.81 35.66
C GLN A 33 -4.89 -18.46 36.84
N ARG A 34 -5.33 -19.63 37.29
CA ARG A 34 -4.66 -20.39 38.37
C ARG A 34 -3.43 -21.14 37.85
N SER A 35 -3.42 -21.56 36.58
CA SER A 35 -2.25 -22.20 35.97
C SER A 35 -1.15 -21.19 35.63
N VAL A 36 -1.52 -19.97 35.23
CA VAL A 36 -0.58 -18.88 34.94
C VAL A 36 -0.29 -18.05 36.20
N SER A 37 0.70 -18.46 36.99
CA SER A 37 1.01 -17.79 38.26
C SER A 37 1.92 -16.57 38.13
N LYS A 38 2.83 -16.52 37.14
CA LYS A 38 3.81 -15.44 37.03
C LYS A 38 3.31 -14.32 36.12
N PRO A 39 3.50 -13.04 36.51
CA PRO A 39 3.21 -11.88 35.67
C PRO A 39 3.75 -11.97 34.24
N ALA A 40 5.01 -12.38 34.08
CA ALA A 40 5.69 -12.44 32.79
C ALA A 40 5.12 -13.50 31.83
N ASP A 41 4.43 -14.52 32.35
CA ASP A 41 3.87 -15.60 31.53
C ASP A 41 2.65 -15.13 30.74
N TRP A 42 1.95 -14.07 31.21
CA TRP A 42 0.81 -13.46 30.53
C TRP A 42 1.16 -12.72 29.23
N THR A 43 2.46 -12.54 28.95
CA THR A 43 2.95 -12.01 27.66
C THR A 43 3.41 -13.09 26.70
N ASN A 44 3.44 -14.35 27.12
CA ASN A 44 3.88 -15.46 26.28
C ASN A 44 2.68 -16.17 25.65
N THR A 45 2.33 -15.76 24.44
CA THR A 45 1.18 -16.30 23.68
C THR A 45 1.26 -17.82 23.54
N ASP A 46 2.43 -18.38 23.22
CA ASP A 46 2.60 -19.83 23.04
C ASP A 46 2.33 -20.60 24.35
N LEU A 47 2.81 -20.07 25.47
CA LEU A 47 2.57 -20.64 26.79
C LEU A 47 1.08 -20.56 27.14
N LEU A 48 0.43 -19.42 26.91
CA LEU A 48 -1.00 -19.25 27.18
C LEU A 48 -1.84 -20.22 26.34
N SER A 49 -1.53 -20.38 25.05
CA SER A 49 -2.21 -21.34 24.17
C SER A 49 -2.05 -22.78 24.63
N ARG A 50 -0.84 -23.18 25.07
CA ARG A 50 -0.60 -24.52 25.63
C ARG A 50 -1.38 -24.75 26.92
N GLN A 51 -1.36 -23.79 27.84
CA GLN A 51 -2.10 -23.92 29.09
C GLN A 51 -3.61 -23.90 28.89
N TRP A 52 -4.10 -23.12 27.93
CA TRP A 52 -5.52 -23.12 27.55
C TRP A 52 -5.95 -24.50 27.06
N LEU A 53 -5.17 -25.13 26.17
CA LEU A 53 -5.44 -26.48 25.68
C LEU A 53 -5.49 -27.51 26.83
N GLU A 54 -4.59 -27.41 27.81
CA GLU A 54 -4.63 -28.28 29.01
C GLU A 54 -5.89 -28.06 29.86
N VAL A 55 -6.37 -26.82 29.97
CA VAL A 55 -7.64 -26.51 30.65
C VAL A 55 -8.81 -27.15 29.91
N GLU A 56 -8.82 -27.09 28.57
CA GLU A 56 -9.87 -27.66 27.73
C GLU A 56 -9.90 -29.19 27.81
N GLN A 57 -8.75 -29.86 27.74
CA GLN A 57 -8.62 -31.32 27.83
C GLN A 57 -9.10 -31.91 29.17
N LYS A 58 -9.07 -31.12 30.24
CA LYS A 58 -9.55 -31.53 31.57
C LYS A 58 -11.08 -31.39 31.72
N ASN A 59 -11.78 -30.89 30.70
CA ASN A 59 -13.24 -30.87 30.70
C ASN A 59 -13.80 -32.17 30.09
N HIS A 60 -14.96 -32.59 30.58
CA HIS A 60 -15.64 -33.83 30.13
C HIS A 60 -16.47 -33.64 28.86
N LEU A 61 -16.37 -32.49 28.20
CA LEU A 61 -17.12 -32.15 26.99
C LEU A 61 -16.26 -32.39 25.76
N ASP A 62 -16.93 -32.64 24.62
CA ASP A 62 -16.27 -32.62 23.32
C ASP A 62 -15.57 -31.26 23.10
N TYR A 63 -14.35 -31.30 22.57
CA TYR A 63 -13.49 -30.12 22.43
C TYR A 63 -14.10 -29.04 21.53
N ALA A 64 -14.68 -29.46 20.39
CA ALA A 64 -15.29 -28.51 19.46
C ALA A 64 -16.53 -27.87 20.09
N ALA A 65 -17.40 -28.68 20.71
CA ALA A 65 -18.58 -28.18 21.40
C ALA A 65 -18.22 -27.22 22.55
N LEU A 66 -17.18 -27.52 23.32
CA LEU A 66 -16.71 -26.65 24.40
C LEU A 66 -16.22 -25.30 23.86
N THR A 67 -15.40 -25.33 22.80
CA THR A 67 -14.86 -24.11 22.17
C THR A 67 -16.00 -23.22 21.67
N ASP A 68 -17.02 -23.79 21.04
CA ASP A 68 -18.17 -23.03 20.53
C ASP A 68 -19.00 -22.41 21.66
N ILE A 69 -19.23 -23.14 22.77
CA ILE A 69 -19.88 -22.60 23.96
C ILE A 69 -19.09 -21.41 24.53
N GLN A 70 -17.77 -21.53 24.61
CA GLN A 70 -16.91 -20.47 25.14
C GLN A 70 -16.87 -19.24 24.22
N ARG A 71 -16.86 -19.45 22.90
CA ARG A 71 -16.99 -18.36 21.91
C ARG A 71 -18.32 -17.62 22.05
N CYS A 72 -19.42 -18.35 22.20
CA CYS A 72 -20.74 -17.77 22.46
C CYS A 72 -20.76 -16.97 23.76
N GLY A 73 -20.19 -17.52 24.83
CA GLY A 73 -20.05 -16.85 26.12
C GLY A 73 -19.25 -15.55 26.02
N LEU A 74 -18.11 -15.58 25.32
CA LEU A 74 -17.23 -14.41 25.21
C LEU A 74 -17.90 -13.33 24.36
N THR A 75 -18.50 -13.74 23.24
CA THR A 75 -19.29 -12.86 22.38
C THR A 75 -20.40 -12.18 23.18
N SER A 76 -21.17 -12.92 23.98
CA SER A 76 -22.23 -12.36 24.83
C SER A 76 -21.72 -11.32 25.83
N LEU A 77 -20.58 -11.57 26.47
CA LEU A 77 -19.96 -10.61 27.40
C LEU A 77 -19.47 -9.35 26.68
N LEU A 78 -18.80 -9.49 25.53
CA LEU A 78 -18.27 -8.38 24.74
C LEU A 78 -19.37 -7.51 24.09
N HIS A 79 -20.59 -8.03 23.98
CA HIS A 79 -21.76 -7.28 23.51
C HIS A 79 -22.52 -6.56 24.64
N GLN A 80 -22.09 -6.70 25.90
CA GLN A 80 -22.70 -5.96 26.99
C GLN A 80 -22.55 -4.44 26.80
N PRO A 81 -23.58 -3.63 27.16
CA PRO A 81 -23.55 -2.18 26.98
C PRO A 81 -22.34 -1.48 27.61
N TRP A 82 -21.74 -2.08 28.65
CA TRP A 82 -20.55 -1.56 29.31
C TRP A 82 -19.39 -1.33 28.31
N PHE A 83 -19.14 -2.27 27.39
CA PHE A 83 -18.06 -2.13 26.39
C PHE A 83 -18.26 -0.99 25.39
N ASN A 84 -19.49 -0.46 25.29
CA ASN A 84 -19.80 0.61 24.35
C ASN A 84 -19.69 1.99 24.97
N ARG A 85 -19.52 2.15 26.29
CA ARG A 85 -19.59 3.47 26.95
C ARG A 85 -18.24 4.18 26.90
N ILE A 86 -18.19 5.48 26.61
CA ILE A 86 -16.90 6.20 26.56
C ILE A 86 -16.21 6.28 27.93
N TRP A 87 -16.98 6.40 29.02
CA TRP A 87 -16.40 6.57 30.36
C TRP A 87 -15.63 5.35 30.87
N ILE A 88 -15.92 4.15 30.34
CA ILE A 88 -15.22 2.92 30.74
C ILE A 88 -13.74 2.95 30.36
N ILE A 89 -13.37 3.77 29.38
CA ILE A 89 -11.99 3.96 28.98
C ILE A 89 -11.16 4.50 30.15
N GLN A 90 -11.69 5.47 30.91
CA GLN A 90 -11.02 5.93 32.13
C GLN A 90 -11.07 4.90 33.24
N GLU A 91 -12.17 4.13 33.34
CA GLU A 91 -12.35 3.10 34.37
C GLU A 91 -11.24 2.05 34.27
N VAL A 92 -10.94 1.56 33.06
CA VAL A 92 -9.92 0.52 32.88
C VAL A 92 -8.50 1.07 32.72
N ALA A 93 -8.33 2.18 32.00
CA ALA A 93 -6.99 2.68 31.70
C ALA A 93 -6.29 3.29 32.92
N ASN A 94 -7.04 3.85 33.86
CA ASN A 94 -6.50 4.43 35.10
C ASN A 94 -6.45 3.44 36.27
N ALA A 95 -7.07 2.26 36.13
CA ALA A 95 -7.13 1.27 37.21
C ALA A 95 -5.76 0.67 37.50
N ARG A 96 -5.42 0.55 38.78
CA ARG A 96 -4.25 -0.24 39.24
C ARG A 96 -4.45 -1.73 39.01
N ALA A 97 -5.66 -2.21 39.25
CA ALA A 97 -6.11 -3.57 38.98
C ALA A 97 -7.58 -3.54 38.56
N ALA A 98 -7.98 -4.46 37.68
CA ALA A 98 -9.37 -4.62 37.30
C ALA A 98 -9.79 -6.09 37.32
N THR A 99 -11.06 -6.32 37.66
CA THR A 99 -11.66 -7.66 37.72
C THR A 99 -12.99 -7.65 37.00
N ILE A 100 -13.13 -8.60 36.08
CA ILE A 100 -14.37 -8.85 35.35
C ILE A 100 -15.22 -9.80 36.20
N CYS A 101 -16.45 -9.40 36.46
CA CYS A 101 -17.43 -10.13 37.25
C CYS A 101 -18.65 -10.47 36.38
N CYS A 102 -19.07 -11.73 36.39
CA CYS A 102 -20.29 -12.19 35.73
C CYS A 102 -20.96 -13.26 36.60
N GLY A 103 -22.18 -12.99 37.06
CA GLY A 103 -22.86 -13.82 38.06
C GLY A 103 -22.01 -14.02 39.31
N GLN A 104 -21.72 -15.28 39.66
CA GLN A 104 -20.89 -15.62 40.83
C GLN A 104 -19.40 -15.75 40.52
N HIS A 105 -19.00 -15.56 39.25
CA HIS A 105 -17.62 -15.78 38.80
C HIS A 105 -16.90 -14.44 38.62
N SER A 106 -15.60 -14.44 38.97
CA SER A 106 -14.72 -13.29 38.79
C SER A 106 -13.34 -13.71 38.31
N ILE A 107 -12.78 -12.94 37.37
CA ILE A 107 -11.44 -13.14 36.82
C ILE A 107 -10.75 -11.79 36.67
N ARG A 108 -9.41 -11.78 36.69
CA ARG A 108 -8.62 -10.58 36.44
C ARG A 108 -8.79 -10.14 34.99
N SER A 109 -8.75 -8.83 34.77
CA SER A 109 -8.98 -8.22 33.46
C SER A 109 -8.00 -8.72 32.39
N HIS A 110 -6.73 -8.95 32.72
CA HIS A 110 -5.77 -9.50 31.76
C HIS A 110 -6.08 -10.94 31.35
N ALA A 111 -6.66 -11.75 32.24
CA ALA A 111 -7.10 -13.10 31.91
C ALA A 111 -8.28 -13.06 30.92
N PHE A 112 -9.17 -12.09 31.09
CA PHE A 112 -10.24 -11.83 30.14
C PHE A 112 -9.72 -11.27 28.80
N ALA A 113 -8.74 -10.37 28.83
CA ALA A 113 -8.21 -9.69 27.64
C ALA A 113 -7.52 -10.63 26.63
N VAL A 114 -6.96 -11.75 27.07
CA VAL A 114 -6.32 -12.75 26.19
C VAL A 114 -7.32 -13.76 25.59
N ALA A 115 -8.54 -13.84 26.11
CA ALA A 115 -9.53 -14.82 25.71
C ALA A 115 -9.88 -14.81 24.20
N PRO A 116 -9.99 -13.65 23.51
CA PRO A 116 -10.26 -13.63 22.07
C PRO A 116 -9.18 -14.35 21.25
N GLY A 117 -7.91 -14.11 21.57
CA GLY A 117 -6.78 -14.76 20.89
C GLY A 117 -6.74 -16.27 21.13
N LEU A 118 -7.07 -16.72 22.34
CA LEU A 118 -7.14 -18.15 22.67
C LEU A 118 -8.28 -18.88 21.95
N LEU A 119 -9.40 -18.19 21.74
CA LEU A 119 -10.60 -18.75 21.10
C LEU A 119 -10.64 -18.54 19.58
N GLY A 120 -9.64 -17.85 19.01
CA GLY A 120 -9.60 -17.49 17.59
C GLY A 120 -10.76 -16.59 17.17
N LEU A 121 -11.11 -15.63 18.02
CA LEU A 121 -12.17 -14.65 17.73
C LEU A 121 -11.58 -13.34 17.24
N ASP A 122 -11.99 -12.94 16.03
CA ASP A 122 -11.69 -11.63 15.49
C ASP A 122 -12.62 -10.58 16.11
N LEU A 123 -12.03 -9.60 16.79
CA LEU A 123 -12.76 -8.49 17.39
C LEU A 123 -12.76 -7.26 16.48
N ASP A 124 -13.80 -6.45 16.59
CA ASP A 124 -13.76 -5.11 16.02
C ASP A 124 -12.69 -4.25 16.71
N PRO A 125 -12.15 -3.23 16.03
CA PRO A 125 -11.07 -2.40 16.56
C PRO A 125 -11.40 -1.70 17.89
N HIS A 126 -12.66 -1.34 18.11
CA HIS A 126 -13.09 -0.65 19.33
C HIS A 126 -13.00 -1.59 20.54
N ARG A 127 -13.57 -2.80 20.45
CA ARG A 127 -13.49 -3.79 21.53
C ARG A 127 -12.06 -4.22 21.82
N GLN A 128 -11.25 -4.44 20.78
CA GLN A 128 -9.83 -4.77 20.95
C GLN A 128 -9.10 -3.65 21.72
N ALA A 129 -9.33 -2.38 21.34
CA ALA A 129 -8.71 -1.24 22.01
C ALA A 129 -9.13 -1.12 23.50
N VAL A 130 -10.36 -1.50 23.86
CA VAL A 130 -10.80 -1.57 25.27
C VAL A 130 -10.03 -2.64 26.03
N LEU A 131 -9.88 -3.84 25.46
CA LEU A 131 -9.12 -4.94 26.08
C LEU A 131 -7.64 -4.59 26.25
N ASP A 132 -7.04 -3.95 25.25
CA ASP A 132 -5.64 -3.49 25.27
C ASP A 132 -5.39 -2.40 26.32
N LEU A 133 -6.44 -1.69 26.76
CA LEU A 133 -6.36 -0.71 27.83
C LEU A 133 -6.46 -1.32 29.22
N MET A 134 -6.94 -2.56 29.36
CA MET A 134 -7.09 -3.21 30.65
C MET A 134 -5.74 -3.36 31.38
N PRO A 135 -5.72 -3.28 32.73
CA PRO A 135 -4.49 -3.43 33.48
C PRO A 135 -3.94 -4.85 33.32
N SER A 136 -2.66 -4.93 32.94
CA SER A 136 -1.93 -6.18 32.71
C SER A 136 -0.61 -6.20 33.49
N PRO A 137 -0.19 -7.35 34.08
CA PRO A 137 1.01 -7.44 34.90
C PRO A 137 2.31 -7.09 34.16
N SER A 138 2.35 -7.33 32.86
CA SER A 138 3.51 -7.04 32.00
C SER A 138 3.47 -5.65 31.37
N ARG A 139 2.38 -4.88 31.59
CA ARG A 139 2.35 -3.48 31.22
C ARG A 139 3.29 -2.77 32.19
N LYS A 140 4.59 -2.74 31.87
CA LYS A 140 5.47 -1.67 32.34
C LYS A 140 4.64 -0.41 32.13
N ALA A 141 4.36 0.32 33.22
CA ALA A 141 3.58 1.54 33.13
C ALA A 141 4.21 2.37 32.02
N ASN A 142 3.64 2.33 30.82
CA ASN A 142 4.11 3.15 29.74
C ASN A 142 3.57 4.51 30.17
N THR A 143 4.41 5.22 30.91
CA THR A 143 4.10 6.52 31.51
C THR A 143 3.89 7.57 30.43
N GLN A 144 4.17 7.24 29.17
CA GLN A 144 3.79 8.03 28.02
C GLN A 144 2.27 7.95 27.81
N LYS A 145 1.62 9.08 28.06
CA LYS A 145 0.24 9.35 27.69
C LYS A 145 0.06 9.07 26.19
N LYS A 146 -1.06 8.44 25.82
CA LYS A 146 -1.40 8.21 24.41
C LYS A 146 -1.81 9.53 23.76
N HIS A 147 -1.56 9.68 22.47
CA HIS A 147 -2.02 10.86 21.74
C HIS A 147 -3.55 10.92 21.69
N LEU A 148 -4.12 12.11 21.91
CA LEU A 148 -5.57 12.31 21.88
C LEU A 148 -6.19 11.86 20.55
N HIS A 149 -5.52 12.13 19.43
CA HIS A 149 -5.97 11.70 18.10
C HIS A 149 -6.17 10.18 18.02
N THR A 150 -5.15 9.41 18.44
CA THR A 150 -5.19 7.95 18.45
C THR A 150 -6.33 7.43 19.31
N LEU A 151 -6.53 8.01 20.49
CA LEU A 151 -7.62 7.64 21.39
C LEU A 151 -8.99 7.92 20.77
N LEU A 152 -9.18 9.10 20.19
CA LEU A 152 -10.42 9.47 19.49
C LEU A 152 -10.69 8.51 18.34
N ARG A 153 -9.67 8.16 17.55
CA ARG A 153 -9.79 7.19 16.46
C ARG A 153 -10.19 5.81 16.99
N SER A 154 -9.52 5.30 18.03
CA SER A 154 -9.81 3.98 18.60
C SER A 154 -11.20 3.87 19.23
N PHE A 155 -11.67 4.94 19.87
CA PHE A 155 -12.91 4.94 20.66
C PHE A 155 -14.06 5.74 20.04
N ARG A 156 -13.94 6.15 18.76
CA ARG A 156 -14.96 6.93 18.02
C ARG A 156 -16.36 6.29 17.97
N GLN A 157 -16.43 4.97 18.14
CA GLN A 157 -17.70 4.21 18.15
C GLN A 157 -18.35 4.12 19.53
N SER A 158 -17.71 4.69 20.56
CA SER A 158 -18.27 4.73 21.91
C SER A 158 -19.56 5.56 21.97
N GLN A 159 -20.36 5.25 22.97
CA GLN A 159 -21.63 5.87 23.28
C GLN A 159 -21.43 6.81 24.48
N ALA A 160 -22.05 7.98 24.35
CA ALA A 160 -22.12 8.99 25.39
C ALA A 160 -23.50 9.66 25.34
N THR A 161 -24.04 10.00 26.52
CA THR A 161 -25.30 10.76 26.61
C THR A 161 -25.09 12.21 26.22
N ASP A 162 -24.03 12.85 26.73
CA ASP A 162 -23.54 14.13 26.23
C ASP A 162 -22.47 13.88 25.15
N PRO A 163 -22.64 14.37 23.91
CA PRO A 163 -21.64 14.19 22.85
C PRO A 163 -20.23 14.67 23.20
N ARG A 164 -20.09 15.68 24.07
CA ARG A 164 -18.80 16.24 24.50
C ARG A 164 -17.97 15.24 25.31
N ASP A 165 -18.64 14.30 25.99
CA ASP A 165 -17.96 13.25 26.75
C ASP A 165 -17.13 12.33 25.86
N MET A 166 -17.42 12.24 24.56
CA MET A 166 -16.57 11.51 23.60
C MET A 166 -15.14 12.06 23.57
N VAL A 167 -14.94 13.31 23.96
CA VAL A 167 -13.63 13.97 24.08
C VAL A 167 -13.20 14.04 25.54
N TYR A 168 -14.05 14.55 26.43
CA TYR A 168 -13.70 14.81 27.83
C TYR A 168 -13.33 13.54 28.59
N ALA A 169 -13.94 12.40 28.25
CA ALA A 169 -13.57 11.11 28.84
C ALA A 169 -12.16 10.63 28.39
N LEU A 170 -11.59 11.15 27.31
CA LEU A 170 -10.25 10.74 26.85
C LEU A 170 -9.15 11.67 27.35
N LEU A 171 -9.47 12.91 27.73
CA LEU A 171 -8.49 13.91 28.16
C LEU A 171 -7.60 13.42 29.33
N GLY A 172 -8.19 12.76 30.31
CA GLY A 172 -7.49 12.26 31.52
C GLY A 172 -6.43 11.18 31.27
N ILE A 173 -6.41 10.59 30.07
CA ILE A 173 -5.44 9.56 29.64
C ILE A 173 -4.63 9.99 28.41
N SER A 174 -4.88 11.20 27.91
CA SER A 174 -4.23 11.77 26.73
C SER A 174 -3.08 12.72 27.08
N ASP A 175 -2.19 12.94 26.11
CA ASP A 175 -1.14 13.95 26.12
C ASP A 175 -1.68 15.38 26.29
N LEU A 176 -2.77 15.70 25.60
CA LEU A 176 -3.41 17.03 25.55
C LEU A 176 -4.40 17.30 26.69
N GLY A 177 -4.37 16.51 27.76
CA GLY A 177 -5.31 16.62 28.88
C GLY A 177 -5.29 17.95 29.64
N SER A 178 -4.26 18.79 29.43
CA SER A 178 -4.14 20.13 30.03
C SER A 178 -4.61 21.25 29.11
N ASP A 179 -4.72 21.01 27.80
CA ASP A 179 -4.99 22.06 26.80
C ASP A 179 -6.49 22.29 26.61
N ILE A 180 -7.31 21.29 26.90
CA ILE A 180 -8.76 21.37 26.89
C ILE A 180 -9.28 21.20 28.31
N VAL A 181 -9.98 22.22 28.82
CA VAL A 181 -10.70 22.12 30.09
C VAL A 181 -12.15 21.74 29.80
N PRO A 182 -12.68 20.65 30.40
CA PRO A 182 -14.08 20.28 30.25
C PRO A 182 -15.03 21.41 30.67
N ASP A 183 -15.80 21.91 29.72
CA ASP A 183 -16.85 22.89 29.95
C ASP A 183 -18.13 22.44 29.26
N TYR A 184 -19.16 22.13 30.06
CA TYR A 184 -20.46 21.66 29.58
C TYR A 184 -21.40 22.81 29.21
N ASN A 185 -21.02 24.06 29.49
CA ASN A 185 -21.75 25.24 29.05
C ASN A 185 -21.43 25.62 27.60
N LYS A 186 -20.31 25.13 27.06
CA LYS A 186 -19.92 25.39 25.66
C LYS A 186 -20.83 24.64 24.68
N PRO A 187 -21.29 25.26 23.58
CA PRO A 187 -22.00 24.52 22.54
C PRO A 187 -21.08 23.47 21.90
N GLU A 188 -21.66 22.36 21.47
CA GLU A 188 -20.93 21.23 20.86
C GLU A 188 -20.03 21.67 19.70
N VAL A 189 -20.54 22.53 18.82
CA VAL A 189 -19.82 23.10 17.67
C VAL A 189 -18.51 23.78 18.08
N GLN A 190 -18.50 24.49 19.21
CA GLN A 190 -17.32 25.18 19.68
C GLN A 190 -16.25 24.18 20.15
N VAL A 191 -16.66 23.12 20.85
CA VAL A 191 -15.74 22.05 21.29
C VAL A 191 -15.15 21.33 20.08
N VAL A 192 -15.96 21.08 19.05
CA VAL A 192 -15.47 20.48 17.79
C VAL A 192 -14.45 21.38 17.10
N HIS A 193 -14.71 22.69 17.01
CA HIS A 193 -13.77 23.64 16.39
C HIS A 193 -12.45 23.76 17.17
N GLU A 194 -12.51 23.81 18.50
CA GLU A 194 -11.33 23.77 19.38
C GLU A 194 -10.52 22.49 19.13
N LEU A 195 -11.21 21.34 19.07
CA LEU A 195 -10.58 20.04 18.83
C LEU A 195 -9.96 19.95 17.43
N GLN A 196 -10.66 20.38 16.39
CA GLN A 196 -10.14 20.42 15.01
C GLN A 196 -8.85 21.26 14.93
N SER A 197 -8.86 22.44 15.56
CA SER A 197 -7.70 23.33 15.57
C SER A 197 -6.51 22.71 16.28
N LEU A 198 -6.75 21.98 17.37
CA LEU A 198 -5.73 21.30 18.15
C LEU A 198 -5.13 20.10 17.39
N LEU A 199 -5.98 19.30 16.74
CA LEU A 199 -5.56 18.10 16.02
C LEU A 199 -4.81 18.42 14.72
N PHE A 200 -5.18 19.50 14.01
CA PHE A 200 -4.69 19.78 12.66
C PHE A 200 -3.87 21.07 12.53
N PHE A 201 -2.94 21.31 13.47
CA PHE A 201 -1.91 22.36 13.37
C PHE A 201 -2.46 23.80 13.22
N GLY A 202 -3.58 24.10 13.89
CA GLY A 202 -4.13 25.45 14.02
C GLY A 202 -5.43 25.71 13.26
N ALA A 203 -6.08 26.83 13.61
CA ALA A 203 -7.42 27.16 13.15
C ALA A 203 -7.52 27.48 11.65
N GLU A 204 -6.45 27.95 11.01
CA GLU A 204 -6.45 28.21 9.56
C GLU A 204 -6.45 26.92 8.74
N PHE A 205 -5.64 25.95 9.15
CA PHE A 205 -5.60 24.66 8.49
C PHE A 205 -6.89 23.87 8.74
N ALA A 206 -7.38 23.88 9.99
CA ALA A 206 -8.64 23.25 10.37
C ALA A 206 -9.86 23.80 9.62
N ARG A 207 -9.91 25.11 9.34
CA ARG A 207 -11.01 25.72 8.57
C ARG A 207 -11.13 25.16 7.14
N ASN A 208 -10.03 24.72 6.54
CA ASN A 208 -10.03 24.12 5.20
C ASN A 208 -10.54 22.67 5.19
N LEU A 209 -10.64 22.03 6.36
CA LEU A 209 -11.11 20.65 6.51
C LEU A 209 -12.64 20.56 6.67
N GLY A 210 -13.34 21.69 6.67
CA GLY A 210 -14.80 21.77 6.77
C GLY A 210 -15.31 22.06 8.18
N GLN A 211 -16.59 22.43 8.27
CA GLN A 211 -17.28 22.76 9.52
C GLN A 211 -18.19 21.62 9.96
N PHE A 212 -18.16 21.30 11.25
CA PHE A 212 -18.92 20.20 11.82
C PHE A 212 -19.81 20.72 12.95
N ALA A 213 -21.12 20.57 12.80
CA ALA A 213 -22.08 20.94 13.83
C ALA A 213 -22.20 19.89 14.95
N ALA A 214 -21.83 18.63 14.67
CA ALA A 214 -21.96 17.51 15.59
C ALA A 214 -20.64 16.76 15.76
N MET A 215 -20.27 16.51 17.01
CA MET A 215 -19.08 15.77 17.45
C MET A 215 -19.06 14.37 16.86
N ARG A 216 -20.20 13.67 16.83
CA ARG A 216 -20.25 12.31 16.29
C ARG A 216 -19.93 12.27 14.80
N HIS A 217 -20.44 13.23 14.03
CA HIS A 217 -20.13 13.35 12.61
C HIS A 217 -18.63 13.65 12.41
N PHE A 218 -18.08 14.58 13.19
CA PHE A 218 -16.65 14.90 13.17
C PHE A 218 -15.77 13.67 13.46
N LEU A 219 -16.09 12.88 14.50
CA LEU A 219 -15.29 11.70 14.87
C LEU A 219 -15.39 10.55 13.86
N LEU A 220 -16.50 10.44 13.13
CA LEU A 220 -16.64 9.49 12.03
C LEU A 220 -15.78 9.87 10.83
N GLU A 221 -15.71 11.17 10.51
CA GLU A 221 -14.84 11.71 9.45
C GLU A 221 -13.38 11.88 9.89
N LEU A 222 -13.05 11.70 11.17
CA LEU A 222 -11.68 11.92 11.65
C LEU A 222 -10.60 11.17 10.83
N PRO A 223 -10.78 9.88 10.43
CA PRO A 223 -9.82 9.20 9.57
C PRO A 223 -9.63 9.86 8.19
N THR A 224 -10.73 10.23 7.52
CA THR A 224 -10.69 10.85 6.18
C THR A 224 -10.07 12.25 6.25
N LEU A 225 -10.40 13.02 7.28
CA LEU A 225 -9.81 14.33 7.54
C LEU A 225 -8.31 14.24 7.81
N THR A 226 -7.88 13.17 8.49
CA THR A 226 -6.46 12.92 8.79
C THR A 226 -5.68 12.60 7.51
N ASP A 227 -6.22 11.74 6.65
CA ASP A 227 -5.59 11.41 5.37
C ASP A 227 -5.54 12.64 4.44
N ASN A 228 -6.59 13.46 4.43
CA ASN A 228 -6.64 14.70 3.67
C ASN A 228 -5.68 15.76 4.22
N ALA A 229 -5.56 15.86 5.55
CA ALA A 229 -4.58 16.72 6.20
C ALA A 229 -3.16 16.30 5.80
N PHE A 230 -2.84 15.01 5.91
CA PHE A 230 -1.54 14.45 5.51
C PHE A 230 -1.20 14.78 4.06
N LYS A 231 -2.12 14.51 3.11
CA LYS A 231 -1.93 14.87 1.68
C LYS A 231 -1.69 16.36 1.50
N THR A 232 -2.47 17.20 2.17
CA THR A 232 -2.33 18.67 2.08
C THR A 232 -0.99 19.16 2.63
N LEU A 233 -0.50 18.56 3.72
CA LEU A 233 0.80 18.91 4.30
C LEU A 233 1.95 18.53 3.37
N ILE A 234 1.87 17.37 2.72
CA ILE A 234 2.84 16.95 1.70
C ILE A 234 2.87 17.95 0.55
N VAL A 235 1.70 18.27 -0.01
CA VAL A 235 1.60 19.21 -1.14
C VAL A 235 2.09 20.61 -0.78
N ARG A 236 1.93 21.04 0.47
CA ARG A 236 2.43 22.32 0.97
C ARG A 236 3.88 22.29 1.47
N GLY A 237 4.57 21.15 1.37
CA GLY A 237 5.97 21.00 1.80
C GLY A 237 6.20 21.14 3.31
N ARG A 238 5.19 20.86 4.14
CA ARG A 238 5.20 20.99 5.61
C ARG A 238 5.69 19.71 6.28
N LEU A 239 7.01 19.48 6.26
CA LEU A 239 7.62 18.24 6.77
C LEU A 239 7.46 18.05 8.28
N ASP A 240 7.69 19.09 9.08
CA ASP A 240 7.66 18.99 10.55
C ASP A 240 6.28 18.53 11.04
N GLU A 241 5.21 19.01 10.41
CA GLU A 241 3.84 18.59 10.73
C GLU A 241 3.55 17.16 10.25
N VAL A 242 4.14 16.72 9.14
CA VAL A 242 4.03 15.32 8.67
C VAL A 242 4.74 14.38 9.65
N GLU A 243 5.94 14.74 10.12
CA GLU A 243 6.65 13.98 11.15
C GLU A 243 5.85 13.90 12.44
N GLU A 244 5.20 14.99 12.85
CA GLU A 244 4.35 14.99 14.04
C GLU A 244 3.13 14.06 13.87
N LEU A 245 2.48 14.01 12.70
CA LEU A 245 1.41 13.02 12.44
C LEU A 245 1.93 11.58 12.55
N LEU A 246 3.11 11.31 11.98
CA LEU A 246 3.74 9.99 12.05
C LEU A 246 4.10 9.59 13.49
N ARG A 247 4.61 10.55 14.28
CA ARG A 247 4.94 10.37 15.70
C ARG A 247 3.70 10.07 16.55
N ARG A 248 2.53 10.56 16.16
CA ARG A 248 1.25 10.25 16.82
C ARG A 248 0.83 8.78 16.67
N GLY A 249 1.56 7.98 15.91
CA GLY A 249 1.26 6.57 15.67
C GLY A 249 0.33 6.35 14.47
N GLU A 250 0.09 7.38 13.66
CA GLU A 250 -0.75 7.29 12.48
C GLU A 250 0.04 6.69 11.32
N THR A 251 -0.56 5.70 10.65
CA THR A 251 0.05 5.01 9.51
C THR A 251 -0.47 5.56 8.20
N PHE A 252 0.45 5.95 7.32
CA PHE A 252 0.11 6.50 6.00
C PHE A 252 0.83 5.73 4.91
N CYS A 253 0.12 5.56 3.79
CA CYS A 253 0.68 5.03 2.55
C CYS A 253 0.69 6.14 1.51
N ILE A 254 1.86 6.44 0.97
CA ILE A 254 1.99 7.37 -0.16
C ILE A 254 1.71 6.60 -1.44
N THR A 255 0.70 7.07 -2.17
CA THR A 255 0.29 6.54 -3.48
C THR A 255 0.81 7.41 -4.62
N GLU A 256 0.75 6.89 -5.85
CA GLU A 256 1.05 7.67 -7.07
C GLU A 256 0.34 9.03 -7.09
N MET A 257 -0.95 9.06 -6.80
CA MET A 257 -1.74 10.30 -6.78
C MET A 257 -1.21 11.32 -5.74
N THR A 258 -0.69 10.85 -4.61
CA THR A 258 -0.14 11.75 -3.59
C THR A 258 1.24 12.25 -4.01
N ALA A 259 2.06 11.36 -4.58
CA ALA A 259 3.39 11.70 -5.08
C ALA A 259 3.33 12.70 -6.26
N SER A 260 2.37 12.53 -7.18
CA SER A 260 2.20 13.43 -8.32
C SER A 260 1.89 14.85 -7.90
N LEU A 261 1.00 15.03 -6.93
CA LEU A 261 0.69 16.34 -6.36
C LEU A 261 1.90 16.94 -5.60
N ALA A 262 2.67 16.11 -4.89
CA ALA A 262 3.83 16.55 -4.12
C ALA A 262 4.99 17.04 -5.00
N ILE A 263 5.23 16.37 -6.13
CA ILE A 263 6.34 16.69 -7.05
C ILE A 263 6.11 18.04 -7.73
N VAL A 264 4.87 18.35 -8.11
CA VAL A 264 4.52 19.61 -8.79
C VAL A 264 4.62 20.82 -7.86
N GLU A 265 4.17 20.68 -6.61
CA GLU A 265 3.96 21.82 -5.71
C GLU A 265 5.09 22.02 -4.69
N ALA A 266 5.76 20.95 -4.27
CA ALA A 266 6.70 20.96 -3.15
C ALA A 266 8.02 20.23 -3.49
N GLY A 267 8.63 20.59 -4.62
CA GLY A 267 9.87 20.00 -5.14
C GLY A 267 10.87 19.63 -4.04
N GLY A 268 11.21 18.33 -3.95
CA GLY A 268 12.09 17.77 -2.91
C GLY A 268 11.41 17.21 -1.67
N MET A 269 10.11 17.41 -1.47
CA MET A 269 9.35 16.81 -0.36
C MET A 269 9.41 15.29 -0.37
N MET A 270 9.27 14.68 -1.55
CA MET A 270 9.34 13.21 -1.70
C MET A 270 10.70 12.64 -1.28
N ARG A 271 11.79 13.36 -1.57
CA ARG A 271 13.13 12.97 -1.10
C ARG A 271 13.21 13.00 0.43
N LYS A 272 12.74 14.08 1.06
CA LYS A 272 12.71 14.20 2.52
C LYS A 272 11.89 13.07 3.15
N LEU A 273 10.72 12.75 2.59
CA LEU A 273 9.88 11.64 3.07
C LEU A 273 10.55 10.27 2.94
N LEU A 274 11.34 10.04 1.90
CA LEU A 274 12.16 8.82 1.78
C LEU A 274 13.27 8.78 2.84
N GLU A 275 13.89 9.93 3.14
CA GLU A 275 14.97 10.07 4.14
C GLU A 275 14.46 9.88 5.58
N LEU A 276 13.20 10.24 5.89
CA LEU A 276 12.61 10.10 7.22
C LEU A 276 12.65 8.67 7.77
N ASN A 277 12.59 7.67 6.88
CA ASN A 277 12.59 6.25 7.22
C ASN A 277 11.70 5.86 8.43
N HIS A 278 10.50 6.43 8.50
CA HIS A 278 9.59 6.19 9.62
C HIS A 278 8.82 4.87 9.45
N PRO A 279 8.61 4.04 10.51
CA PRO A 279 7.91 2.76 10.40
C PRO A 279 6.42 2.90 10.01
N ASN A 280 5.81 4.02 10.37
CA ASN A 280 4.40 4.31 10.05
C ASN A 280 4.21 4.93 8.66
N LEU A 281 5.27 5.08 7.87
CA LEU A 281 5.20 5.65 6.52
C LEU A 281 5.54 4.60 5.48
N THR A 282 4.55 4.15 4.71
CA THR A 282 4.74 3.20 3.61
C THR A 282 4.56 3.90 2.26
N PHE A 283 5.04 3.25 1.21
CA PHE A 283 4.96 3.74 -0.16
C PHE A 283 4.38 2.60 -1.00
N SER A 284 3.41 2.90 -1.87
CA SER A 284 2.89 1.89 -2.80
C SER A 284 3.91 1.62 -3.91
N LEU A 285 3.83 0.45 -4.54
CA LEU A 285 4.68 0.13 -5.70
C LEU A 285 4.48 1.14 -6.84
N ASP A 286 3.22 1.50 -7.14
CA ASP A 286 2.88 2.50 -8.16
C ASP A 286 3.50 3.88 -7.84
N CYS A 287 3.63 4.21 -6.55
CA CYS A 287 4.30 5.44 -6.13
C CYS A 287 5.77 5.43 -6.52
N PHE A 288 6.48 4.32 -6.29
CA PHE A 288 7.89 4.21 -6.69
C PHE A 288 8.06 4.31 -8.20
N ASP A 289 7.20 3.62 -8.97
CA ASP A 289 7.22 3.66 -10.42
C ASP A 289 7.06 5.09 -10.95
N TYR A 290 6.11 5.83 -10.39
CA TYR A 290 5.90 7.23 -10.75
C TYR A 290 7.10 8.11 -10.36
N MET A 291 7.65 7.92 -9.17
CA MET A 291 8.81 8.69 -8.69
C MET A 291 10.05 8.48 -9.55
N PHE A 292 10.28 7.28 -10.10
CA PHE A 292 11.42 7.00 -10.96
C PHE A 292 11.46 7.88 -12.22
N ASN A 293 10.29 8.29 -12.75
CA ASN A 293 10.23 9.19 -13.90
C ASN A 293 10.82 10.59 -13.62
N TRP A 294 10.86 11.00 -12.35
CA TRP A 294 11.22 12.36 -11.93
C TRP A 294 12.38 12.39 -10.91
N CYS A 295 13.06 11.27 -10.69
CA CYS A 295 14.06 11.15 -9.62
C CYS A 295 15.48 11.60 -10.04
N SER A 296 16.25 12.10 -9.07
CA SER A 296 17.72 12.24 -9.16
C SER A 296 18.42 10.92 -8.81
N THR A 297 19.74 10.85 -9.04
CA THR A 297 20.62 9.74 -8.61
C THR A 297 20.46 9.37 -7.13
N GLU A 298 20.44 10.37 -6.26
CA GLU A 298 20.32 10.18 -4.81
C GLU A 298 18.94 9.66 -4.46
N THR A 299 17.89 10.21 -5.10
CA THR A 299 16.50 9.82 -4.85
C THR A 299 16.27 8.38 -5.31
N ALA A 300 16.82 7.98 -6.46
CA ALA A 300 16.78 6.60 -6.94
C ALA A 300 17.43 5.62 -5.94
N SER A 301 18.59 5.99 -5.36
CA SER A 301 19.27 5.16 -4.35
C SER A 301 18.41 4.96 -3.09
N LEU A 302 17.72 6.01 -2.63
CA LEU A 302 16.82 5.95 -1.48
C LEU A 302 15.58 5.08 -1.77
N ILE A 303 15.01 5.21 -2.97
CA ILE A 303 13.88 4.35 -3.40
C ILE A 303 14.30 2.88 -3.35
N LEU A 304 15.45 2.53 -3.94
CA LEU A 304 15.94 1.15 -3.98
C LEU A 304 16.23 0.59 -2.58
N ASN A 305 16.76 1.41 -1.69
CA ASN A 305 16.99 1.02 -0.29
C ASN A 305 15.66 0.77 0.45
N ARG A 306 14.66 1.63 0.22
CA ARG A 306 13.37 1.56 0.93
C ARG A 306 12.45 0.47 0.40
N ALA A 307 12.43 0.28 -0.92
CA ALA A 307 11.62 -0.74 -1.57
C ALA A 307 12.19 -2.16 -1.40
N GLY A 308 13.44 -2.31 -0.94
CA GLY A 308 14.00 -3.57 -0.47
C GLY A 308 13.84 -4.71 -1.48
N GLU A 309 13.49 -5.92 -1.02
CA GLU A 309 13.22 -7.10 -1.86
C GLU A 309 11.82 -7.13 -2.51
N GLU A 310 10.98 -6.13 -2.25
CA GLU A 310 9.59 -6.08 -2.76
C GLU A 310 9.55 -5.70 -4.24
N LEU A 311 10.52 -4.90 -4.71
CA LEU A 311 10.72 -4.64 -6.13
C LEU A 311 11.31 -5.88 -6.81
N ARG A 312 10.42 -6.76 -7.26
CA ARG A 312 10.74 -7.93 -8.11
C ARG A 312 10.39 -7.70 -9.56
N ILE A 313 9.74 -6.57 -9.86
CA ILE A 313 9.20 -6.26 -11.19
C ILE A 313 9.79 -4.92 -11.65
N ILE A 314 10.30 -4.87 -12.88
CA ILE A 314 10.63 -3.61 -13.56
C ILE A 314 9.43 -3.18 -14.39
N THR A 315 8.92 -1.99 -14.08
CA THR A 315 7.82 -1.32 -14.77
C THR A 315 8.35 -0.33 -15.81
N SER A 316 7.46 0.26 -16.60
CA SER A 316 7.86 1.22 -17.65
C SER A 316 8.56 2.45 -17.10
N GLY A 317 8.16 2.95 -15.93
CA GLY A 317 8.81 4.12 -15.32
C GLY A 317 10.23 3.83 -14.84
N MET A 318 10.44 2.64 -14.25
CA MET A 318 11.77 2.16 -13.91
C MET A 318 12.64 1.95 -15.15
N ALA A 319 12.06 1.39 -16.22
CA ALA A 319 12.77 1.18 -17.48
C ALA A 319 13.18 2.50 -18.14
N PHE A 320 12.30 3.51 -18.10
CA PHE A 320 12.60 4.86 -18.56
C PHE A 320 13.81 5.44 -17.81
N ALA A 321 13.79 5.37 -16.47
CA ALA A 321 14.87 5.85 -15.62
C ALA A 321 16.20 5.12 -15.88
N MET A 322 16.14 3.82 -16.18
CA MET A 322 17.31 2.98 -16.47
C MET A 322 17.91 3.21 -17.86
N SER A 323 17.09 3.60 -18.83
CA SER A 323 17.50 3.63 -20.24
C SER A 323 18.30 4.88 -20.58
N GLY A 324 18.10 5.98 -19.86
CA GLY A 324 18.80 7.24 -20.10
C GLY A 324 18.39 7.85 -21.45
N GLY A 325 17.62 8.95 -21.42
CA GLY A 325 17.28 9.69 -22.64
C GLY A 325 18.52 10.18 -23.40
N SER A 326 18.33 10.53 -24.67
CA SER A 326 19.36 10.87 -25.67
C SER A 326 20.20 12.13 -25.43
N GLU A 327 20.21 12.69 -24.21
CA GLU A 327 21.19 13.68 -23.77
C GLU A 327 21.81 13.22 -22.45
N GLU A 328 23.13 12.96 -22.50
CA GLU A 328 23.97 12.56 -21.39
C GLU A 328 24.04 13.66 -20.32
N THR A 329 22.99 13.82 -19.52
CA THR A 329 23.14 14.45 -18.20
C THR A 329 23.83 13.44 -17.29
N GLU A 330 24.96 13.81 -16.66
CA GLU A 330 25.73 12.96 -15.71
C GLU A 330 24.82 12.23 -14.69
N GLU A 331 23.75 12.88 -14.26
CA GLU A 331 22.76 12.34 -13.32
C GLU A 331 22.05 11.08 -13.88
N ARG A 332 21.58 11.07 -15.13
CA ARG A 332 20.87 9.90 -15.67
C ARG A 332 21.79 8.70 -15.89
N GLY A 333 23.07 8.93 -16.19
CA GLY A 333 24.09 7.87 -16.24
C GLY A 333 24.29 7.21 -14.87
N GLY A 334 24.28 8.00 -13.79
CA GLY A 334 24.34 7.50 -12.41
C GLY A 334 23.15 6.60 -12.04
N ILE A 335 21.93 6.97 -12.43
CA ILE A 335 20.71 6.18 -12.17
C ILE A 335 20.79 4.82 -12.88
N SER A 336 21.20 4.83 -14.16
CA SER A 336 21.35 3.61 -14.96
C SER A 336 22.37 2.64 -14.34
N ALA A 337 23.52 3.15 -13.86
CA ALA A 337 24.55 2.34 -13.20
C ALA A 337 24.07 1.74 -11.86
N LEU A 338 23.39 2.54 -11.04
CA LEU A 338 22.82 2.09 -9.76
C LEU A 338 21.79 0.98 -9.97
N MET A 339 20.83 1.19 -10.86
CA MET A 339 19.76 0.23 -11.15
C MET A 339 20.30 -1.05 -11.80
N THR A 340 21.31 -0.95 -12.67
CA THR A 340 21.95 -2.12 -13.30
C THR A 340 22.65 -2.99 -12.26
N THR A 341 23.31 -2.37 -11.28
CA THR A 341 23.98 -3.05 -10.16
C THR A 341 22.96 -3.69 -9.24
N TRP A 342 21.90 -2.97 -8.89
CA TRP A 342 20.77 -3.50 -8.12
C TRP A 342 20.16 -4.73 -8.80
N ALA A 343 19.92 -4.65 -10.11
CA ALA A 343 19.37 -5.74 -10.90
C ALA A 343 20.31 -6.94 -11.10
N ARG A 344 21.61 -6.82 -10.83
CA ARG A 344 22.57 -7.95 -10.87
C ARG A 344 22.46 -8.90 -9.71
N THR A 345 21.98 -8.41 -8.57
CA THR A 345 22.00 -9.17 -7.33
C THR A 345 20.73 -9.97 -7.09
N ARG A 346 19.73 -9.88 -7.99
CA ARG A 346 18.36 -10.37 -7.76
C ARG A 346 17.72 -10.94 -9.03
N THR A 347 16.82 -11.91 -8.85
CA THR A 347 15.92 -12.40 -9.90
C THR A 347 14.76 -11.43 -10.08
N ILE A 348 14.72 -10.75 -11.22
CA ILE A 348 13.75 -9.69 -11.51
C ILE A 348 12.94 -10.07 -12.76
N SER A 349 11.62 -9.83 -12.72
CA SER A 349 10.76 -9.91 -13.90
C SER A 349 10.60 -8.54 -14.54
N VAL A 350 10.59 -8.48 -15.87
CA VAL A 350 10.33 -7.24 -16.61
C VAL A 350 8.91 -7.32 -17.16
N THR A 351 8.13 -6.24 -17.03
CA THR A 351 6.80 -6.15 -17.65
C THR A 351 6.93 -5.95 -19.17
N GLN A 352 5.89 -6.31 -19.93
CA GLN A 352 5.86 -6.02 -21.38
C GLN A 352 6.13 -4.54 -21.66
N LYS A 353 5.47 -3.63 -20.95
CA LYS A 353 5.63 -2.18 -21.15
C LYS A 353 7.03 -1.67 -20.78
N ALA A 354 7.68 -2.29 -19.78
CA ALA A 354 9.08 -2.02 -19.46
C ALA A 354 10.03 -2.48 -20.57
N PHE A 355 9.80 -3.68 -21.11
CA PHE A 355 10.56 -4.19 -22.25
C PHE A 355 10.46 -3.26 -23.47
N GLU A 356 9.24 -2.83 -23.81
CA GLU A 356 8.99 -1.87 -24.90
C GLU A 356 9.74 -0.56 -24.66
N THR A 357 9.81 -0.10 -23.41
CA THR A 357 10.56 1.11 -23.04
C THR A 357 12.07 0.92 -23.22
N PHE A 358 12.64 -0.20 -22.74
CA PHE A 358 14.08 -0.49 -22.90
C PHE A 358 14.51 -0.62 -24.37
N ALA A 359 13.74 -1.39 -25.14
CA ALA A 359 14.02 -1.62 -26.54
C ALA A 359 13.74 -0.36 -27.37
N GLY A 360 12.67 0.37 -27.01
CA GLY A 360 12.35 1.72 -27.45
C GLY A 360 13.52 2.69 -27.33
N MET A 361 14.08 2.81 -26.13
CA MET A 361 15.09 3.83 -25.82
C MET A 361 16.50 3.50 -26.29
N GLY A 362 16.72 2.32 -26.87
CA GLY A 362 17.99 2.04 -27.53
C GLY A 362 19.05 1.31 -26.68
N ASN A 363 18.70 0.82 -25.48
CA ASN A 363 19.69 0.24 -24.57
C ASN A 363 19.92 -1.27 -24.85
N MET A 364 20.76 -1.55 -25.85
CA MET A 364 21.08 -2.91 -26.30
C MET A 364 21.63 -3.82 -25.17
N THR A 365 22.42 -3.26 -24.26
CA THR A 365 23.03 -4.05 -23.17
C THR A 365 21.99 -4.57 -22.19
N VAL A 366 20.95 -3.78 -21.94
CA VAL A 366 19.84 -4.17 -21.07
C VAL A 366 18.89 -5.11 -21.82
N VAL A 367 18.57 -4.82 -23.09
CA VAL A 367 17.70 -5.69 -23.92
C VAL A 367 18.24 -7.11 -24.02
N ARG A 368 19.54 -7.29 -24.33
CA ARG A 368 20.15 -8.63 -24.40
C ARG A 368 20.02 -9.38 -23.07
N ARG A 369 20.24 -8.69 -21.95
CA ARG A 369 20.18 -9.27 -20.62
C ARG A 369 18.76 -9.63 -20.17
N ILE A 370 17.74 -8.90 -20.63
CA ILE A 370 16.33 -9.22 -20.38
C ILE A 370 15.90 -10.47 -21.16
N LEU A 371 16.55 -10.73 -22.30
CA LEU A 371 16.28 -11.87 -23.19
C LEU A 371 17.12 -13.12 -22.85
N GLU A 372 18.15 -13.01 -22.01
CA GLU A 372 18.94 -14.14 -21.51
C GLU A 372 18.13 -15.20 -20.72
N PRO A 373 17.14 -14.84 -19.88
CA PRO A 373 16.24 -15.80 -19.24
C PRO A 373 15.23 -16.36 -20.27
N ALA A 374 15.34 -17.66 -20.59
CA ALA A 374 14.52 -18.33 -21.60
C ALA A 374 13.07 -18.67 -21.16
N ASP A 375 12.61 -18.17 -20.01
CA ASP A 375 11.32 -18.52 -19.40
C ASP A 375 10.20 -17.50 -19.69
N LYS A 376 10.49 -16.39 -20.38
CA LYS A 376 9.53 -15.31 -20.65
C LYS A 376 9.52 -14.92 -22.12
N SER A 377 8.31 -14.65 -22.61
CA SER A 377 8.10 -14.12 -23.95
C SER A 377 7.65 -12.66 -23.91
N TYR A 378 8.13 -11.86 -24.86
CA TYR A 378 7.81 -10.46 -25.05
C TYR A 378 7.30 -10.20 -26.46
N ARG A 379 6.56 -9.12 -26.64
CA ARG A 379 6.01 -8.72 -27.95
C ARG A 379 6.70 -7.49 -28.50
N VAL A 380 6.90 -7.45 -29.82
CA VAL A 380 7.27 -6.23 -30.54
C VAL A 380 5.97 -5.57 -31.00
N THR A 381 5.69 -4.39 -30.45
CA THR A 381 4.44 -3.64 -30.65
C THR A 381 4.71 -2.33 -31.40
N VAL A 382 3.66 -1.74 -31.99
CA VAL A 382 3.77 -0.43 -32.65
C VAL A 382 4.16 0.67 -31.67
N ASP A 383 3.70 0.60 -30.42
CA ASP A 383 4.06 1.56 -29.36
C ASP A 383 5.57 1.56 -29.09
N MET A 384 6.17 0.37 -28.97
CA MET A 384 7.62 0.23 -28.83
C MET A 384 8.37 0.86 -30.00
N LEU A 385 7.93 0.57 -31.22
CA LEU A 385 8.52 1.08 -32.45
C LEU A 385 8.38 2.61 -32.55
N GLY A 386 7.26 3.16 -32.07
CA GLY A 386 7.05 4.59 -31.91
C GLY A 386 8.04 5.23 -30.93
N ILE A 387 8.32 4.58 -29.78
CA ILE A 387 9.36 5.03 -28.84
C ILE A 387 10.74 4.95 -29.50
N MET A 388 11.05 3.87 -30.22
CA MET A 388 12.30 3.72 -30.98
C MET A 388 12.51 4.86 -31.96
N GLN A 389 11.45 5.29 -32.63
CA GLN A 389 11.55 6.38 -33.61
C GLN A 389 11.80 7.73 -32.94
N ARG A 390 11.19 8.00 -31.78
CA ARG A 390 11.34 9.26 -31.04
C ARG A 390 12.69 9.36 -30.31
N GLU A 391 13.14 8.28 -29.68
CA GLU A 391 14.24 8.33 -28.70
C GLU A 391 15.57 7.76 -29.22
N ALA A 392 15.55 6.83 -30.19
CA ALA A 392 16.80 6.26 -30.70
C ALA A 392 17.50 7.27 -31.62
N SER A 393 18.58 7.83 -31.11
CA SER A 393 19.37 8.92 -31.70
C SER A 393 20.00 8.61 -33.08
N ASN A 394 19.90 7.36 -33.59
CA ASN A 394 20.45 6.96 -34.89
C ASN A 394 19.75 5.71 -35.48
N ALA A 395 19.49 5.73 -36.79
CA ALA A 395 18.97 4.59 -37.57
C ALA A 395 19.82 3.31 -37.43
N VAL A 396 21.12 3.44 -37.18
CA VAL A 396 22.02 2.30 -36.92
C VAL A 396 21.66 1.58 -35.62
N LYS A 397 21.40 2.32 -34.52
CA LYS A 397 20.98 1.72 -33.24
C LYS A 397 19.63 1.03 -33.37
N ARG A 398 18.68 1.63 -34.09
CA ARG A 398 17.37 1.02 -34.36
C ARG A 398 17.51 -0.33 -35.08
N ARG A 399 18.39 -0.38 -36.07
CA ARG A 399 18.68 -1.59 -36.84
C ARG A 399 19.25 -2.69 -35.97
N GLU A 400 20.30 -2.40 -35.21
CA GLU A 400 20.94 -3.39 -34.34
C GLU A 400 19.95 -4.01 -33.33
N ILE A 401 18.99 -3.22 -32.83
CA ILE A 401 17.98 -3.69 -31.88
C ILE A 401 16.97 -4.60 -32.55
N LEU A 402 16.44 -4.19 -33.71
CA LEU A 402 15.54 -5.04 -34.48
C LEU A 402 16.22 -6.33 -34.91
N GLU A 403 17.49 -6.28 -35.35
CA GLU A 403 18.28 -7.48 -35.65
C GLU A 403 18.42 -8.38 -34.41
N CYS A 404 18.70 -7.81 -33.24
CA CYS A 404 18.85 -8.58 -31.99
C CYS A 404 17.54 -9.25 -31.55
N LEU A 405 16.39 -8.60 -31.77
CA LEU A 405 15.07 -9.11 -31.36
C LEU A 405 14.56 -10.19 -32.31
N LEU A 406 14.67 -9.95 -33.61
CA LEU A 406 14.20 -10.84 -34.67
C LEU A 406 15.11 -12.05 -34.89
N THR A 407 16.24 -12.14 -34.18
CA THR A 407 17.12 -13.31 -34.18
C THR A 407 16.83 -14.28 -33.03
N GLN A 408 15.97 -13.91 -32.07
CA GLN A 408 15.59 -14.76 -30.95
C GLN A 408 14.49 -15.75 -31.36
N ASN A 409 14.86 -16.95 -31.81
CA ASN A 409 13.94 -17.88 -32.47
C ASN A 409 13.13 -18.82 -31.55
N ASP A 410 13.33 -18.80 -30.23
CA ASP A 410 12.77 -19.82 -29.31
C ASP A 410 11.40 -19.44 -28.71
N GLY A 411 10.55 -18.69 -29.43
CA GLY A 411 9.24 -18.23 -28.92
C GLY A 411 9.33 -17.14 -27.83
N ILE A 412 10.53 -16.62 -27.60
CA ILE A 412 10.83 -15.55 -26.63
C ILE A 412 10.34 -14.19 -27.15
N ILE A 413 10.34 -13.95 -28.46
CA ILE A 413 9.84 -12.71 -29.06
C ILE A 413 8.73 -13.04 -30.04
N THR A 414 7.54 -12.44 -29.90
CA THR A 414 6.51 -12.42 -30.95
C THR A 414 6.39 -11.02 -31.53
N VAL A 415 6.00 -10.90 -32.79
CA VAL A 415 5.81 -9.59 -33.44
C VAL A 415 4.33 -9.45 -33.74
N ASP A 416 3.71 -8.36 -33.30
CA ASP A 416 2.30 -8.09 -33.56
C ASP A 416 2.11 -7.72 -35.04
N ASP A 417 0.96 -8.05 -35.63
CA ASP A 417 0.72 -7.87 -37.07
C ASP A 417 0.90 -6.41 -37.53
N ASP A 418 0.43 -5.45 -36.73
CA ASP A 418 0.61 -4.02 -37.00
C ASP A 418 2.09 -3.59 -36.92
N ALA A 419 2.87 -4.23 -36.06
CA ALA A 419 4.30 -3.98 -35.93
C ALA A 419 5.07 -4.53 -37.14
N ILE A 420 4.62 -5.64 -37.75
CA ILE A 420 5.18 -6.18 -39.00
C ILE A 420 5.07 -5.12 -40.10
N VAL A 421 3.87 -4.53 -40.28
CA VAL A 421 3.64 -3.49 -41.29
C VAL A 421 4.55 -2.29 -41.07
N TRP A 422 4.68 -1.85 -39.81
CA TRP A 422 5.56 -0.74 -39.46
C TRP A 422 7.03 -1.03 -39.76
N ILE A 423 7.52 -2.21 -39.38
CA ILE A 423 8.90 -2.64 -39.65
C ILE A 423 9.14 -2.69 -41.16
N ILE A 424 8.22 -3.21 -41.97
CA ILE A 424 8.37 -3.22 -43.44
C ILE A 424 8.49 -1.80 -44.01
N GLY A 425 7.76 -0.83 -43.45
CA GLY A 425 7.80 0.57 -43.89
C GLY A 425 9.13 1.28 -43.63
N ILE A 426 9.91 0.84 -42.63
CA ILE A 426 11.13 1.51 -42.16
C ILE A 426 12.41 0.65 -42.21
N ALA A 427 12.29 -0.65 -42.44
CA ALA A 427 13.39 -1.61 -42.43
C ALA A 427 14.27 -1.52 -43.68
N ASP A 428 15.53 -1.88 -43.49
CA ASP A 428 16.43 -2.18 -44.60
C ASP A 428 16.35 -3.67 -45.00
N GLU A 429 16.96 -4.04 -46.12
CA GLU A 429 16.93 -5.41 -46.67
C GLU A 429 17.43 -6.48 -45.67
N LYS A 430 18.26 -6.09 -44.70
CA LYS A 430 18.75 -6.97 -43.65
C LYS A 430 17.73 -7.24 -42.56
N VAL A 431 17.13 -6.20 -41.97
CA VAL A 431 16.08 -6.36 -40.93
C VAL A 431 14.86 -7.09 -41.49
N ALA A 432 14.51 -6.82 -42.75
CA ALA A 432 13.52 -7.55 -43.51
C ALA A 432 13.77 -9.07 -43.57
N GLY A 433 15.00 -9.46 -43.91
CA GLY A 433 15.40 -10.86 -43.97
C GLY A 433 15.32 -11.57 -42.61
N PHE A 434 15.59 -10.86 -41.51
CA PHE A 434 15.43 -11.39 -40.16
C PHE A 434 13.95 -11.53 -39.77
N LEU A 435 13.13 -10.52 -40.05
CA LEU A 435 11.68 -10.56 -39.81
C LEU A 435 11.04 -11.77 -40.50
N LEU A 436 11.46 -12.05 -41.73
CA LEU A 436 10.90 -13.16 -42.51
C LEU A 436 11.30 -14.53 -42.00
N ARG A 437 12.55 -14.68 -41.58
CA ARG A 437 13.01 -15.91 -40.91
C ARG A 437 12.28 -16.12 -39.59
N HIS A 438 12.04 -15.05 -38.83
CA HIS A 438 11.32 -15.08 -37.56
C HIS A 438 9.84 -15.44 -37.72
N ILE A 439 9.14 -14.85 -38.69
CA ILE A 439 7.73 -15.21 -38.99
C ILE A 439 7.65 -16.66 -39.47
N SER A 440 8.62 -17.13 -40.26
CA SER A 440 8.62 -18.50 -40.77
C SER A 440 8.90 -19.57 -39.70
N SER A 441 9.50 -19.20 -38.57
CA SER A 441 9.82 -20.12 -37.45
C SER A 441 8.68 -20.23 -36.43
N GLN A 442 7.80 -19.22 -36.32
CA GLN A 442 6.61 -19.28 -35.46
C GLN A 442 5.48 -20.02 -36.18
N SER A 443 4.96 -21.08 -35.56
CA SER A 443 4.11 -22.10 -36.22
C SER A 443 2.67 -21.66 -36.56
N THR A 444 2.42 -20.38 -36.83
CA THR A 444 1.15 -19.86 -37.34
C THR A 444 1.40 -18.83 -38.44
N PRO A 445 1.35 -19.23 -39.73
CA PRO A 445 1.37 -18.29 -40.83
C PRO A 445 -0.07 -17.87 -41.10
N LEU A 446 -0.52 -16.75 -40.53
CA LEU A 446 -1.67 -16.05 -41.06
C LEU A 446 -1.39 -14.56 -41.00
N ILE A 447 -0.58 -14.08 -41.94
CA ILE A 447 -0.81 -12.74 -42.48
C ILE A 447 -2.11 -12.90 -43.29
N THR A 448 -3.26 -12.73 -42.63
CA THR A 448 -4.54 -12.71 -43.32
C THR A 448 -4.62 -11.47 -44.20
N ALA A 449 -5.20 -11.63 -45.40
CA ALA A 449 -5.37 -10.59 -46.41
C ALA A 449 -6.09 -9.32 -45.90
N ASP A 450 -6.75 -9.39 -44.75
CA ASP A 450 -7.42 -8.26 -44.08
C ASP A 450 -6.44 -7.15 -43.62
N LEU A 451 -5.14 -7.44 -43.47
CA LEU A 451 -4.12 -6.45 -43.01
C LEU A 451 -3.77 -5.36 -44.03
N VAL A 452 -4.06 -5.57 -45.32
CA VAL A 452 -3.76 -4.60 -46.39
C VAL A 452 -4.97 -3.72 -46.71
N ASP A 453 -6.18 -4.21 -46.46
CA ASP A 453 -7.41 -3.47 -46.76
C ASP A 453 -7.80 -2.46 -45.67
N ASP A 454 -7.27 -2.59 -44.45
CA ASP A 454 -7.53 -1.65 -43.34
C ASP A 454 -6.45 -0.56 -43.18
N VAL A 455 -5.70 -0.25 -44.25
CA VAL A 455 -4.80 0.92 -44.32
C VAL A 455 -5.63 2.20 -44.51
N SER A 456 -6.52 2.48 -43.55
CA SER A 456 -7.12 3.79 -43.33
C SER A 456 -6.53 4.40 -42.05
N PHE A 457 -5.22 4.32 -41.85
CA PHE A 457 -4.57 4.94 -40.71
C PHE A 457 -4.41 6.46 -40.92
N GLN A 458 -5.35 7.24 -40.36
CA GLN A 458 -5.05 8.60 -39.91
C GLN A 458 -4.09 8.50 -38.71
N MET A 459 -2.79 8.29 -38.97
CA MET A 459 -1.77 8.68 -38.00
C MET A 459 -1.82 10.20 -37.90
N VAL A 460 -2.12 10.71 -36.71
CA VAL A 460 -1.92 12.12 -36.36
C VAL A 460 -0.41 12.40 -36.49
N LEU A 461 -0.03 12.89 -37.66
CA LEU A 461 1.29 13.40 -37.96
C LEU A 461 1.50 14.64 -37.09
N ASN A 462 2.19 14.50 -35.96
CA ASN A 462 2.79 15.64 -35.30
C ASN A 462 4.06 16.02 -36.08
N ASP A 463 3.90 17.03 -36.93
CA ASP A 463 4.79 18.13 -37.35
C ASP A 463 6.26 17.90 -37.78
N GLU A 464 6.80 16.69 -37.84
CA GLU A 464 8.16 16.48 -38.41
C GLU A 464 8.25 15.52 -39.61
N TRP A 465 7.11 15.10 -40.16
CA TRP A 465 7.04 14.37 -41.44
C TRP A 465 6.48 15.27 -42.53
N GLU A 466 7.29 16.22 -43.01
CA GLU A 466 6.80 17.15 -44.03
C GLU A 466 6.67 16.54 -45.44
N HIS A 467 7.19 15.35 -45.76
CA HIS A 467 7.23 14.94 -47.19
C HIS A 467 7.01 13.46 -47.52
N ILE A 468 6.30 12.66 -46.71
CA ILE A 468 5.79 11.36 -47.20
C ILE A 468 4.33 11.22 -46.79
N THR A 469 3.43 11.34 -47.76
CA THR A 469 1.99 11.09 -47.60
C THR A 469 1.75 9.62 -47.22
N GLY A 470 0.66 9.33 -46.51
CA GLY A 470 0.28 7.93 -46.21
C GLY A 470 0.19 7.04 -47.46
N GLN A 471 -0.07 7.67 -48.61
CA GLN A 471 -0.09 7.04 -49.93
C GLN A 471 1.31 6.68 -50.46
N GLU A 472 2.31 7.54 -50.28
CA GLU A 472 3.72 7.25 -50.63
C GLU A 472 4.33 6.18 -49.71
N MET A 473 3.92 6.14 -48.44
CA MET A 473 4.32 5.08 -47.52
C MET A 473 3.70 3.74 -47.90
N ALA A 474 2.42 3.72 -48.27
CA ALA A 474 1.75 2.54 -48.81
C ALA A 474 2.41 2.05 -50.11
N GLU A 475 2.68 2.93 -51.07
CA GLU A 475 3.41 2.58 -52.30
C GLU A 475 4.80 2.00 -52.02
N LYS A 476 5.52 2.55 -51.03
CA LYS A 476 6.84 2.07 -50.64
C LYS A 476 6.75 0.69 -49.99
N ILE A 477 5.76 0.44 -49.13
CA ILE A 477 5.49 -0.87 -48.53
C ILE A 477 5.12 -1.86 -49.64
N THR A 478 4.17 -1.54 -50.51
CA THR A 478 3.75 -2.39 -51.64
C THR A 478 4.93 -2.71 -52.57
N LYS A 479 5.75 -1.72 -52.92
CA LYS A 479 6.93 -1.93 -53.77
C LYS A 479 7.99 -2.80 -53.10
N THR A 480 8.18 -2.64 -51.80
CA THR A 480 9.14 -3.43 -51.02
C THR A 480 8.65 -4.88 -50.87
N VAL A 481 7.37 -5.08 -50.59
CA VAL A 481 6.73 -6.40 -50.51
C VAL A 481 6.77 -7.11 -51.87
N LEU A 482 6.51 -6.40 -52.97
CA LEU A 482 6.61 -6.94 -54.33
C LEU A 482 8.05 -7.27 -54.75
N ASP A 483 9.04 -6.43 -54.40
CA ASP A 483 10.47 -6.73 -54.64
C ASP A 483 10.90 -7.97 -53.84
N TRP A 484 10.40 -8.15 -52.62
CA TRP A 484 10.68 -9.34 -51.81
C TRP A 484 9.98 -10.59 -52.31
N ASP A 485 8.78 -10.48 -52.88
CA ASP A 485 8.09 -11.59 -53.57
C ASP A 485 8.85 -12.03 -54.82
N GLN A 486 9.30 -11.08 -55.64
CA GLN A 486 10.11 -11.36 -56.84
C GLN A 486 11.46 -12.00 -56.52
N ARG A 487 12.06 -11.66 -55.36
CA ARG A 487 13.30 -12.27 -54.86
C ARG A 487 13.06 -13.58 -54.11
N GLY A 488 11.81 -14.02 -53.95
CA GLY A 488 11.42 -15.25 -53.25
C GLY A 488 11.63 -15.20 -51.74
N ILE A 489 11.70 -14.01 -51.15
CA ILE A 489 11.98 -13.77 -49.73
C ILE A 489 10.66 -13.79 -48.93
N LEU A 490 9.55 -13.38 -49.53
CA LEU A 490 8.19 -13.43 -49.00
C LEU A 490 7.30 -14.12 -50.05
N LYS A 491 6.31 -14.92 -49.68
CA LYS A 491 5.25 -15.31 -50.63
C LYS A 491 4.09 -14.35 -50.43
N PHE A 492 4.04 -13.31 -51.25
CA PHE A 492 2.90 -12.41 -51.27
C PHE A 492 1.92 -12.95 -52.32
N THR A 493 0.81 -13.52 -51.88
CA THR A 493 -0.33 -13.77 -52.76
C THR A 493 -1.17 -12.49 -52.80
N PRO A 494 -1.11 -11.69 -53.88
CA PRO A 494 -2.09 -10.62 -54.06
C PRO A 494 -3.50 -11.23 -54.15
N PRO A 495 -4.54 -10.49 -53.78
CA PRO A 495 -5.92 -10.95 -53.94
C PRO A 495 -6.29 -11.31 -55.38
#